data_AF-A0A359HMK0-F1
#
_entry.id   AF-A0A359HMK0-F1
#
_cell.length_a   1.000
_cell.length_b   1.000
_cell.length_c   1.000
_cell.angle_alpha   90.00
_cell.angle_beta   90.00
_cell.angle_gamma   90.00
#
_symmetry.space_group_name_H-M   'P 1'
#
loop_
_entity.id
_entity.type
_entity.pdbx_description
1 polymer ?
#
loop_
_entity_poly.entity_id
_entity_poly.type
_entity_poly.pdbx_seq_one_letter_code
_entity_poly.pdbx_strand_id
1 'polypeptide(L)'
;MNTQNNLKNAWRDIVTEFYNKSDRAAAILGAAFLETHLGQLIQGFFVETCDDDCSILSTERPLGTLVARLRGAYCMGLISNTEYHDLKLIMEIQQIFAQQVHGAAFTDDGIRERCFQLRIPREVLLPGETRTPRQLFVFATAILTQQLSWRAEQASKKRCQVPEDFMLIHAED
;
A
#
# COMPACT_ATOMS: atom_id res chain seq x y z
N MET A 1 2.77 9.36 23.79
CA MET A 1 1.81 8.25 23.67
C MET A 1 2.35 7.29 22.62
N ASN A 2 2.46 6.00 22.96
CA ASN A 2 3.40 5.07 22.34
C ASN A 2 2.90 4.56 20.98
N THR A 3 3.40 5.12 19.87
CA THR A 3 3.05 4.77 18.48
C THR A 3 3.19 3.27 18.18
N GLN A 4 4.12 2.60 18.87
CA GLN A 4 4.32 1.14 18.79
C GLN A 4 3.12 0.31 19.31
N ASN A 5 2.34 0.81 20.27
CA ASN A 5 1.15 0.11 20.78
C ASN A 5 -0.06 0.25 19.83
N ASN A 6 -0.15 1.36 19.09
CA ASN A 6 -1.20 1.52 18.05
C ASN A 6 -0.96 0.59 16.85
N LEU A 7 0.30 0.37 16.45
CA LEU A 7 0.66 -0.49 15.32
C LEU A 7 0.43 -1.99 15.58
N LYS A 8 0.65 -2.47 16.81
CA LYS A 8 0.39 -3.87 17.20
C LYS A 8 -1.10 -4.24 17.26
N ASN A 9 -1.98 -3.23 17.31
CA ASN A 9 -3.43 -3.41 17.35
C ASN A 9 -4.05 -3.27 15.96
N ALA A 10 -3.53 -2.37 15.12
CA ALA A 10 -4.08 -2.09 13.79
C ALA A 10 -4.25 -3.33 12.89
N TRP A 11 -3.29 -4.27 12.87
CA TRP A 11 -3.45 -5.50 12.08
C TRP A 11 -4.51 -6.43 12.66
N ARG A 12 -4.65 -6.51 13.99
CA ARG A 12 -5.70 -7.28 14.66
C ARG A 12 -7.06 -6.65 14.40
N ASP A 13 -7.13 -5.34 14.42
CA ASP A 13 -8.35 -4.58 14.14
C ASP A 13 -8.78 -4.82 12.69
N ILE A 14 -7.85 -4.78 11.72
CA ILE A 14 -8.10 -5.11 10.31
C ILE A 14 -8.56 -6.57 10.14
N VAL A 15 -7.87 -7.53 10.75
CA VAL A 15 -8.24 -8.96 10.67
C VAL A 15 -9.61 -9.20 11.31
N THR A 16 -9.90 -8.56 12.44
CA THR A 16 -11.18 -8.64 13.15
C THR A 16 -12.29 -7.99 12.34
N GLU A 17 -12.01 -6.82 11.76
CA GLU A 17 -12.92 -6.09 10.88
C GLU A 17 -13.29 -6.94 9.66
N PHE A 18 -12.33 -7.68 9.08
CA PHE A 18 -12.59 -8.58 7.97
C PHE A 18 -13.28 -9.89 8.34
N TYR A 19 -13.18 -10.36 9.58
CA TYR A 19 -13.67 -11.69 9.95
C TYR A 19 -15.18 -11.88 9.69
N ASN A 20 -15.98 -10.85 9.99
CA ASN A 20 -17.44 -10.88 9.83
C ASN A 20 -17.95 -10.28 8.52
N LYS A 21 -17.05 -9.98 7.56
CA LYS A 21 -17.41 -9.32 6.30
C LYS A 21 -17.57 -10.32 5.16
N SER A 22 -18.32 -9.95 4.13
CA SER A 22 -18.33 -10.68 2.87
C SER A 22 -16.96 -10.59 2.17
N ASP A 23 -16.68 -11.52 1.26
CA ASP A 23 -15.44 -11.50 0.46
C ASP A 23 -15.25 -10.17 -0.27
N ARG A 24 -16.33 -9.67 -0.89
CA ARG A 24 -16.36 -8.36 -1.54
C ARG A 24 -16.00 -7.22 -0.59
N ALA A 25 -16.59 -7.21 0.61
CA ALA A 25 -16.30 -6.16 1.58
C ALA A 25 -14.85 -6.24 2.06
N ALA A 26 -14.30 -7.44 2.31
CA ALA A 26 -12.91 -7.61 2.70
C ALA A 26 -11.93 -7.12 1.60
N ALA A 27 -12.21 -7.43 0.34
CA ALA A 27 -11.37 -7.01 -0.78
C ALA A 27 -11.36 -5.48 -0.98
N ILE A 28 -12.55 -4.86 -0.97
CA ILE A 28 -12.70 -3.41 -1.18
C ILE A 28 -12.04 -2.63 -0.03
N LEU A 29 -12.34 -3.01 1.21
CA LEU A 29 -11.78 -2.34 2.38
C LEU A 29 -10.27 -2.56 2.48
N GLY A 30 -9.78 -3.79 2.26
CA GLY A 30 -8.35 -4.10 2.31
C GLY A 30 -7.52 -3.29 1.33
N ALA A 31 -7.99 -3.16 0.09
CA ALA A 31 -7.37 -2.28 -0.89
C ALA A 31 -7.42 -0.81 -0.45
N ALA A 32 -8.58 -0.30 -0.03
CA ALA A 32 -8.73 1.11 0.37
C ALA A 32 -7.78 1.51 1.52
N PHE A 33 -7.53 0.62 2.48
CA PHE A 33 -6.53 0.82 3.52
C PHE A 33 -5.12 1.00 2.94
N LEU A 34 -4.73 0.12 2.02
CA LEU A 34 -3.41 0.18 1.38
C LEU A 34 -3.25 1.43 0.51
N GLU A 35 -4.30 1.83 -0.22
CA GLU A 35 -4.30 3.08 -0.99
C GLU A 35 -4.06 4.30 -0.09
N THR A 36 -4.70 4.31 1.08
CA THR A 36 -4.55 5.38 2.08
C THR A 36 -3.11 5.44 2.61
N HIS A 37 -2.56 4.30 3.04
CA HIS A 37 -1.20 4.26 3.57
C HIS A 37 -0.12 4.52 2.51
N LEU A 38 -0.34 4.09 1.27
CA LEU A 38 0.55 4.44 0.17
C LEU A 38 0.55 5.95 -0.10
N GLY A 39 -0.62 6.59 -0.03
CA GLY A 39 -0.74 8.05 -0.12
C GLY A 39 0.04 8.77 0.98
N GLN A 40 -0.15 8.34 2.23
CA GLN A 40 0.59 8.88 3.38
C GLN A 40 2.11 8.71 3.25
N LEU A 41 2.56 7.55 2.76
CA LEU A 41 3.98 7.29 2.50
C LEU A 41 4.55 8.26 1.46
N ILE A 42 3.83 8.46 0.36
CA ILE A 42 4.27 9.37 -0.71
C ILE A 42 4.27 10.83 -0.21
N GLN A 43 3.22 11.27 0.48
CA GLN A 43 3.14 12.61 1.08
C GLN A 43 4.28 12.85 2.07
N GLY A 44 4.52 11.90 2.97
CA GLY A 44 5.61 11.98 3.93
C GLY A 44 7.00 12.10 3.28
N PHE A 45 7.16 11.66 2.03
CA PHE A 45 8.43 11.80 1.32
C PHE A 45 8.63 13.17 0.68
N PHE A 46 7.57 13.89 0.31
CA PHE A 46 7.68 15.18 -0.35
C PHE A 46 8.04 16.33 0.61
N VAL A 47 8.46 17.45 0.02
CA VAL A 47 8.75 18.70 0.74
C VAL A 47 7.53 19.12 1.56
N GLU A 48 7.74 19.67 2.75
CA GLU A 48 6.65 20.03 3.69
C GLU A 48 5.66 21.03 3.10
N THR A 49 6.14 21.97 2.30
CA THR A 49 5.28 22.96 1.61
C THR A 49 4.39 22.35 0.51
N CYS A 50 4.61 21.09 0.13
CA CYS A 50 3.71 20.39 -0.79
C CYS A 50 2.44 19.83 -0.12
N ASP A 51 2.33 19.89 1.22
CA ASP A 51 1.24 19.22 1.95
C ASP A 51 -0.13 19.91 1.77
N ASP A 52 -0.20 21.25 1.64
CA ASP A 52 -1.50 21.97 1.63
C ASP A 52 -1.99 22.42 0.23
N ASP A 53 -1.14 23.00 -0.62
CA ASP A 53 -1.54 23.53 -1.95
C ASP A 53 -1.08 22.67 -3.14
N CYS A 54 -0.26 21.64 -2.88
CA CYS A 54 0.46 20.86 -3.87
C CYS A 54 0.14 19.36 -3.78
N SER A 55 -1.11 19.00 -3.46
CA SER A 55 -1.58 17.61 -3.46
C SER A 55 -1.52 17.00 -4.87
N ILE A 56 -0.32 16.59 -5.27
CA ILE A 56 -0.01 15.83 -6.49
C ILE A 56 -0.76 14.48 -6.51
N LEU A 57 -1.30 14.09 -5.36
CA LEU A 57 -2.15 12.92 -5.15
C LEU A 57 -3.63 13.15 -5.50
N SER A 58 -4.09 14.38 -5.72
CA SER A 58 -5.48 14.64 -6.11
C SER A 58 -5.80 14.04 -7.49
N THR A 59 -7.05 13.62 -7.73
CA THR A 59 -7.44 12.78 -8.88
C THR A 59 -6.95 13.27 -10.25
N GLU A 60 -6.90 14.59 -10.48
CA GLU A 60 -6.49 15.19 -11.76
C GLU A 60 -4.99 15.55 -11.83
N ARG A 61 -4.20 15.08 -10.86
CA ARG A 61 -2.77 15.41 -10.73
C ARG A 61 -1.90 14.20 -11.11
N PRO A 62 -0.58 14.39 -11.32
CA PRO A 62 0.34 13.33 -11.80
C PRO A 62 0.31 12.02 -11.00
N LEU A 63 0.06 12.07 -9.69
CA LEU A 63 -0.08 10.89 -8.82
C LEU A 63 -1.53 10.73 -8.32
N GLY A 64 -2.50 11.22 -9.10
CA GLY A 64 -3.93 11.16 -8.82
C GLY A 64 -4.53 9.77 -8.91
N THR A 65 -3.97 8.92 -9.75
CA THR A 65 -4.41 7.53 -9.90
C THR A 65 -3.58 6.58 -9.05
N LEU A 66 -4.20 5.51 -8.58
CA LEU A 66 -3.50 4.50 -7.79
C LEU A 66 -2.33 3.85 -8.53
N VAL A 67 -2.49 3.57 -9.83
CA VAL A 67 -1.43 3.03 -10.67
C VAL A 67 -0.25 3.99 -10.74
N ALA A 68 -0.51 5.31 -10.85
CA ALA A 68 0.54 6.33 -10.83
C ALA A 68 1.23 6.37 -9.46
N ARG A 69 0.48 6.32 -8.36
CA ARG A 69 1.04 6.27 -6.99
C ARG A 69 1.96 5.07 -6.79
N LEU A 70 1.53 3.87 -7.20
CA LEU A 70 2.34 2.65 -7.10
C LEU A 70 3.65 2.76 -7.88
N ARG A 71 3.56 3.22 -9.14
CA ARG A 71 4.76 3.42 -9.98
C ARG A 71 5.68 4.48 -9.39
N GLY A 72 5.13 5.61 -8.96
CA GLY A 72 5.90 6.69 -8.33
C GLY A 72 6.61 6.22 -7.07
N ALA A 73 5.90 5.55 -6.16
CA ALA A 73 6.48 5.02 -4.94
C ALA A 73 7.61 4.02 -5.22
N TYR A 74 7.45 3.13 -6.19
CA TYR A 74 8.49 2.19 -6.59
C TYR A 74 9.70 2.90 -7.20
N CYS A 75 9.50 3.82 -8.14
CA CYS A 75 10.59 4.56 -8.78
C CYS A 75 11.36 5.46 -7.80
N MET A 76 10.70 5.97 -6.76
CA MET A 76 11.33 6.73 -5.67
C MET A 76 12.00 5.83 -4.62
N GLY A 77 11.92 4.51 -4.75
CA GLY A 77 12.51 3.56 -3.80
C GLY A 77 11.77 3.49 -2.45
N LEU A 78 10.53 3.97 -2.37
CA LEU A 78 9.73 3.95 -1.14
C LEU A 78 9.14 2.57 -0.84
N ILE A 79 8.99 1.74 -1.85
CA ILE A 79 8.52 0.36 -1.75
C ILE A 79 9.43 -0.58 -2.56
N SER A 80 9.55 -1.81 -2.11
CA SER A 80 10.33 -2.87 -2.78
C SER A 80 9.59 -3.47 -3.98
N ASN A 81 10.30 -4.25 -4.79
CA ASN A 81 9.71 -4.98 -5.92
C ASN A 81 8.66 -6.02 -5.46
N THR A 82 8.88 -6.67 -4.32
CA THR A 82 7.91 -7.61 -3.73
C THR A 82 6.63 -6.89 -3.32
N GLU A 83 6.74 -5.73 -2.69
CA GLU A 83 5.58 -4.95 -2.26
C GLU A 83 4.83 -4.34 -3.44
N TYR A 84 5.55 -3.83 -4.44
CA TYR A 84 4.95 -3.34 -5.68
C TYR A 84 4.14 -4.43 -6.39
N HIS A 85 4.70 -5.64 -6.49
CA HIS A 85 4.02 -6.80 -7.07
C HIS A 85 2.74 -7.16 -6.30
N ASP A 86 2.82 -7.31 -4.98
CA ASP A 86 1.67 -7.70 -4.16
C ASP A 86 0.60 -6.61 -4.13
N LEU A 87 0.99 -5.33 -3.99
CA LEU A 87 0.05 -4.21 -4.05
C LEU A 87 -0.71 -4.20 -5.38
N LYS A 88 -0.01 -4.41 -6.50
CA LYS A 88 -0.66 -4.47 -7.82
C LYS A 88 -1.69 -5.61 -7.88
N LEU A 89 -1.35 -6.81 -7.43
CA LEU A 89 -2.28 -7.95 -7.40
C LEU A 89 -3.50 -7.68 -6.52
N ILE A 90 -3.31 -7.08 -5.35
CA ILE A 90 -4.41 -6.71 -4.44
C ILE A 90 -5.37 -5.73 -5.12
N MET A 91 -4.85 -4.74 -5.86
CA MET A 91 -5.69 -3.78 -6.57
C MET A 91 -6.44 -4.40 -7.74
N GLU A 92 -5.82 -5.33 -8.47
CA GLU A 92 -6.53 -6.12 -9.49
C GLU A 92 -7.66 -6.96 -8.87
N ILE A 93 -7.41 -7.59 -7.71
CA ILE A 93 -8.43 -8.35 -6.98
C ILE A 93 -9.59 -7.42 -6.58
N GLN A 94 -9.30 -6.26 -5.99
CA GLN A 94 -10.35 -5.30 -5.63
C GLN A 94 -11.16 -4.84 -6.83
N GLN A 95 -10.50 -4.59 -7.96
CA GLN A 95 -11.16 -4.15 -9.18
C GLN A 95 -12.16 -5.20 -9.70
N ILE A 96 -11.82 -6.49 -9.61
CA ILE A 96 -12.73 -7.59 -9.96
C ILE A 96 -13.96 -7.56 -9.04
N PHE A 97 -13.76 -7.45 -7.71
CA PHE A 97 -14.84 -7.35 -6.73
C PHE A 97 -15.69 -6.07 -6.86
N ALA A 98 -15.12 -5.00 -7.40
CA ALA A 98 -15.84 -3.75 -7.67
C ALA A 98 -16.74 -3.87 -8.90
N GLN A 99 -16.27 -4.54 -9.96
CA GLN A 99 -17.00 -4.73 -11.21
C GLN A 99 -18.10 -5.82 -11.12
N GLN A 100 -17.85 -6.88 -10.35
CA GLN A 100 -18.82 -7.96 -10.16
C GLN A 100 -19.74 -7.67 -8.98
N VAL A 101 -20.91 -7.10 -9.27
CA VAL A 101 -21.88 -6.65 -8.26
C VAL A 101 -22.43 -7.80 -7.40
N HIS A 102 -22.52 -9.02 -7.97
CA HIS A 102 -23.05 -10.21 -7.29
C HIS A 102 -22.17 -11.44 -7.53
N GLY A 103 -22.02 -12.29 -6.51
CA GLY A 103 -21.49 -13.65 -6.64
C GLY A 103 -19.97 -13.81 -6.63
N ALA A 104 -19.19 -12.72 -6.66
CA ALA A 104 -17.73 -12.82 -6.59
C ALA A 104 -17.25 -13.36 -5.23
N ALA A 105 -16.34 -14.32 -5.28
CA ALA A 105 -15.76 -14.98 -4.11
C ALA A 105 -14.25 -15.17 -4.27
N PHE A 106 -13.52 -15.22 -3.16
CA PHE A 106 -12.08 -15.50 -3.18
C PHE A 106 -11.73 -16.89 -3.75
N THR A 107 -12.71 -17.78 -3.84
CA THR A 107 -12.57 -19.13 -4.42
C THR A 107 -12.61 -19.15 -5.94
N ASP A 108 -13.10 -18.08 -6.58
CA ASP A 108 -13.21 -17.99 -8.03
C ASP A 108 -11.82 -18.06 -8.67
N ASP A 109 -11.67 -18.87 -9.74
CA ASP A 109 -10.36 -19.24 -10.29
C ASP A 109 -9.45 -18.03 -10.54
N GLY A 110 -9.98 -16.94 -11.11
CA GLY A 110 -9.21 -15.73 -11.40
C GLY A 110 -8.77 -14.93 -10.17
N ILE A 111 -9.55 -14.93 -9.10
CA ILE A 111 -9.21 -14.25 -7.83
C ILE A 111 -8.28 -15.16 -7.02
N ARG A 112 -8.62 -16.45 -6.94
CA ARG A 112 -7.86 -17.49 -6.26
C ARG A 112 -6.41 -17.52 -6.72
N GLU A 113 -6.19 -17.57 -8.04
CA GLU A 113 -4.85 -17.62 -8.62
C GLU A 113 -4.01 -16.38 -8.21
N ARG A 114 -4.61 -15.19 -8.27
CA ARG A 114 -3.93 -13.94 -7.83
C ARG A 114 -3.55 -13.97 -6.36
N CYS A 115 -4.42 -14.50 -5.49
CA CYS A 115 -4.10 -14.66 -4.07
C CYS A 115 -2.91 -15.59 -3.84
N PHE A 116 -2.79 -16.68 -4.62
CA PHE A 116 -1.66 -17.60 -4.52
C PHE A 116 -0.35 -17.05 -5.14
N GLN A 117 -0.45 -16.05 -6.01
CA GLN A 117 0.71 -15.34 -6.58
C GLN A 117 1.29 -14.25 -5.66
N LEU A 118 0.65 -13.98 -4.52
CA LEU A 118 1.17 -13.04 -3.51
C LEU A 118 2.48 -13.58 -2.92
N ARG A 119 3.52 -12.75 -2.94
CA ARG A 119 4.89 -13.10 -2.53
C ARG A 119 5.09 -12.96 -1.03
N ILE A 120 4.51 -11.94 -0.39
CA ILE A 120 4.67 -11.69 1.05
C ILE A 120 4.17 -12.87 1.90
N PRO A 121 2.96 -13.43 1.68
CA PRO A 121 2.55 -14.62 2.40
C PRO A 121 3.50 -15.79 2.18
N ARG A 122 4.05 -15.96 0.97
CA ARG A 122 4.98 -17.05 0.65
C ARG A 122 6.33 -16.91 1.37
N GLU A 123 6.80 -15.69 1.58
CA GLU A 123 8.07 -15.41 2.26
C GLU A 123 7.96 -15.49 3.80
N VAL A 124 6.78 -15.14 4.35
CA VAL A 124 6.59 -15.02 5.81
C VAL A 124 5.95 -16.26 6.44
N LEU A 125 5.09 -16.98 5.71
CA LEU A 125 4.37 -18.14 6.26
C LEU A 125 5.24 -19.41 6.23
N LEU A 126 5.05 -20.26 7.24
CA LEU A 126 5.74 -21.55 7.32
C LEU A 126 5.23 -22.52 6.24
N PRO A 127 6.12 -23.31 5.61
CA PRO A 127 5.72 -24.35 4.68
C PRO A 127 4.82 -25.40 5.34
N GLY A 128 3.80 -25.86 4.63
CA GLY A 128 2.96 -27.01 5.04
C GLY A 128 1.59 -26.65 5.64
N GLU A 129 1.29 -25.37 5.83
CA GLU A 129 -0.04 -24.93 6.25
C GLU A 129 -0.90 -24.56 5.05
N THR A 130 -1.99 -25.29 4.80
CA THR A 130 -2.95 -24.93 3.75
C THR A 130 -3.73 -23.69 4.17
N ARG A 131 -3.60 -22.60 3.41
CA ARG A 131 -4.33 -21.35 3.63
C ARG A 131 -5.34 -21.10 2.52
N THR A 132 -6.48 -20.55 2.88
CA THR A 132 -7.49 -20.15 1.91
C THR A 132 -7.04 -18.89 1.16
N PRO A 133 -7.54 -18.63 -0.07
CA PRO A 133 -7.16 -17.43 -0.83
C PRO A 133 -7.49 -16.13 -0.08
N ARG A 134 -8.62 -16.12 0.62
CA ARG A 134 -9.00 -15.02 1.51
C ARG A 134 -7.99 -14.80 2.64
N GLN A 135 -7.50 -15.87 3.27
CA GLN A 135 -6.48 -15.75 4.33
C GLN A 135 -5.18 -15.17 3.78
N LEU A 136 -4.75 -15.57 2.57
CA LEU A 136 -3.57 -15.01 1.91
C LEU A 136 -3.74 -13.52 1.62
N PHE A 137 -4.90 -13.12 1.08
CA PHE A 137 -5.22 -11.72 0.82
C PHE A 137 -5.20 -10.87 2.10
N VAL A 138 -5.89 -11.32 3.15
CA VAL A 138 -5.98 -10.60 4.43
C VAL A 138 -4.60 -10.50 5.08
N PHE A 139 -3.81 -11.58 5.04
CA PHE A 139 -2.46 -11.60 5.58
C PHE A 139 -1.53 -10.61 4.84
N ALA A 140 -1.50 -10.67 3.50
CA ALA A 140 -0.70 -9.75 2.70
C ALA A 140 -1.09 -8.29 2.95
N THR A 141 -2.39 -8.00 2.99
CA THR A 141 -2.93 -6.67 3.28
C THR A 141 -2.47 -6.16 4.64
N ALA A 142 -2.56 -7.00 5.68
CA ALA A 142 -2.14 -6.63 7.03
C ALA A 142 -0.64 -6.32 7.10
N ILE A 143 0.21 -7.16 6.51
CA ILE A 143 1.66 -6.94 6.49
C ILE A 143 2.02 -5.69 5.69
N LEU A 144 1.44 -5.50 4.51
CA LEU A 144 1.70 -4.32 3.68
C LEU A 144 1.27 -3.04 4.39
N THR A 145 0.09 -3.01 5.02
CA THR A 145 -0.37 -1.87 5.80
C THR A 145 0.62 -1.50 6.91
N GLN A 146 1.12 -2.50 7.64
CA GLN A 146 2.12 -2.30 8.67
C GLN A 146 3.43 -1.74 8.10
N GLN A 147 3.92 -2.30 6.99
CA GLN A 147 5.15 -1.86 6.34
C GLN A 147 5.04 -0.44 5.78
N LEU A 148 3.94 -0.11 5.09
CA LEU A 148 3.69 1.22 4.54
C LEU A 148 3.58 2.26 5.66
N SER A 149 2.87 1.95 6.75
CA SER A 149 2.77 2.84 7.91
C SER A 149 4.12 3.13 8.55
N TRP A 150 4.92 2.08 8.76
CA TRP A 150 6.27 2.24 9.32
C TRP A 150 7.16 3.07 8.39
N ARG A 151 7.13 2.80 7.07
CA ARG A 151 7.91 3.58 6.10
C ARG A 151 7.43 5.02 5.97
N ALA A 152 6.15 5.31 6.13
CA ALA A 152 5.64 6.68 6.09
C ALA A 152 6.27 7.52 7.21
N GLU A 153 6.43 6.95 8.40
CA GLU A 153 7.13 7.60 9.52
C GLU A 153 8.63 7.78 9.24
N GLN A 154 9.27 6.87 8.52
CA GLN A 154 10.67 7.03 8.12
C GLN A 154 10.83 8.06 7.01
N ALA A 155 9.89 8.10 6.06
CA ALA A 155 9.89 9.02 4.94
C ALA A 155 9.77 10.46 5.42
N SER A 156 8.88 10.74 6.38
CA SER A 156 8.74 12.10 6.96
C SER A 156 10.02 12.61 7.62
N LYS A 157 10.81 11.72 8.24
CA LYS A 157 12.12 12.05 8.83
C LYS A 157 13.21 12.31 7.78
N LYS A 158 13.04 11.81 6.56
CA LYS A 158 13.99 11.92 5.44
C LYS A 158 13.37 12.63 4.24
N ARG A 159 12.36 13.46 4.48
CA ARG A 159 11.57 14.09 3.42
C ARG A 159 12.45 14.97 2.55
N CYS A 160 12.10 15.06 1.27
CA CYS A 160 12.79 15.93 0.32
C CYS A 160 12.90 17.36 0.86
N GLN A 161 14.04 17.99 0.62
CA GLN A 161 14.28 19.40 0.95
C GLN A 161 14.34 20.21 -0.34
N VAL A 162 13.79 21.41 -0.29
CA VAL A 162 13.99 22.38 -1.38
C VAL A 162 15.47 22.77 -1.36
N PRO A 163 16.20 22.71 -2.50
CA PRO A 163 17.56 23.20 -2.56
C PRO A 163 17.64 24.66 -2.12
N GLU A 164 18.79 25.08 -1.57
CA GLU A 164 19.06 26.50 -1.34
C GLU A 164 19.00 27.29 -2.66
N ASP A 165 18.64 28.57 -2.56
CA ASP A 165 18.61 29.47 -3.71
C ASP A 165 19.98 29.53 -4.39
N PHE A 166 19.94 29.84 -5.69
CA PHE A 166 21.08 29.90 -6.62
C PHE A 166 22.44 30.23 -5.96
N MET A 167 23.35 29.26 -6.01
CA MET A 167 24.75 29.44 -5.66
C MET A 167 25.54 29.74 -6.93
N LEU A 168 26.29 30.85 -6.95
CA LEU A 168 27.25 31.12 -8.02
C LEU A 168 28.34 30.04 -7.98
N ILE A 169 28.34 29.15 -8.96
CA ILE A 169 29.42 28.18 -9.15
C ILE A 169 30.59 28.95 -9.75
N HIS A 170 31.57 29.30 -8.93
CA HIS A 170 32.87 29.70 -9.43
C HIS A 170 33.56 28.43 -9.96
N ALA A 171 33.44 28.19 -11.26
CA ALA A 171 34.35 27.27 -11.93
C ALA A 171 35.74 27.93 -11.88
N GLU A 172 36.64 27.41 -11.05
CA GLU A 172 38.06 27.67 -11.24
C GLU A 172 38.48 26.90 -12.51
N ASP A 173 39.00 27.66 -13.48
CA ASP A 173 39.51 27.17 -14.78
C ASP A 173 40.70 26.22 -14.64
#